data_AF-A0A971HXY4-F1
#
_entry.id   AF-A0A971HXY4-F1
#
_cell.length_a   1.000
_cell.length_b   1.000
_cell.length_c   1.000
_cell.angle_alpha   90.00
_cell.angle_beta   90.00
_cell.angle_gamma   90.00
#
_symmetry.space_group_name_H-M   'P 1'
#
loop_
_entity.id
_entity.type
_entity.pdbx_description
1 polymer ?
#
loop_
_entity_poly.entity_id
_entity_poly.type
_entity_poly.pdbx_seq_one_letter_code
_entity_poly.pdbx_strand_id
1 'polypeptide(L)'
;MPLIPDTQARAFDPVLDIRGLGVEFLVEGRSVPTLFDVHLSVAKGKTCALVGESGSGKSVTALSVLRLLSAQAKITGGEIIFAGQDLLGLPPKKLQSVRGGQISMIFQEPMTSLNPLHTIGRQIMEAMTWHHSQYNARLRTLELLDLVGIADAQSYLDRFPHQLSGGQRQRVMIAMALANDPVLLLADEPTTALDVTIQAQVLAVLRDVQQRLGMSILLISHDLGVVRHIADTVYVMRAGRIVESGSTEDIFTHPQEEYTQKLMASRAKGRPHPLEATAPDLVSIADLSVTFPVGRGFFGRPTSFVYGVREASFSLRQGESLGVVGESGSGKTTLGLALLRLISSSGQVIFNGQNLSTLKERQLRSLRRDFQIVFQDPFGSLSPRMTVGQIIAEGLDAHSSLSD
;
A
#
# COMPACT_ATOMS: atom_id res chain seq x y z
N MET A 1 -19.60 23.86 1.90
CA MET A 1 -19.21 24.84 2.95
C MET A 1 -18.33 24.07 3.93
N PRO A 2 -17.11 24.52 4.29
CA PRO A 2 -16.36 23.81 5.33
C PRO A 2 -17.23 23.80 6.59
N LEU A 3 -17.48 22.61 7.12
CA LEU A 3 -18.47 22.37 8.18
C LEU A 3 -17.94 22.76 9.59
N ILE A 4 -16.71 23.30 9.69
CA ILE A 4 -16.04 23.60 10.97
C ILE A 4 -15.33 24.97 10.89
N PRO A 5 -15.34 25.78 11.97
CA PRO A 5 -14.57 27.02 12.05
C PRO A 5 -13.09 26.80 11.75
N ASP A 6 -12.47 27.83 11.14
CA ASP A 6 -11.04 27.90 10.90
C ASP A 6 -10.29 27.62 12.21
N THR A 7 -9.68 26.44 12.33
CA THR A 7 -8.91 26.06 13.51
C THR A 7 -7.69 27.00 13.56
N GLN A 8 -7.40 27.63 14.70
CA GLN A 8 -6.21 28.49 14.86
C GLN A 8 -4.92 27.79 14.41
N ALA A 9 -4.86 26.46 14.51
CA ALA A 9 -3.77 25.65 13.99
C ALA A 9 -3.48 25.87 12.49
N ARG A 10 -4.48 26.21 11.67
CA ARG A 10 -4.33 26.55 10.26
C ARG A 10 -3.68 27.92 10.04
N ALA A 11 -3.47 28.73 11.08
CA ALA A 11 -2.81 30.03 10.96
C ALA A 11 -1.27 29.93 11.02
N PHE A 12 -0.71 28.79 11.43
CA PHE A 12 0.72 28.60 11.60
C PHE A 12 1.39 28.14 10.31
N ASP A 13 2.60 28.64 10.07
CA ASP A 13 3.51 28.19 9.01
C ASP A 13 4.95 28.21 9.56
N PRO A 14 5.65 27.07 9.64
CA PRO A 14 5.17 25.72 9.30
C PRO A 14 4.07 25.21 10.23
N VAL A 15 3.23 24.29 9.74
CA VAL A 15 2.20 23.61 10.54
C VAL A 15 2.82 22.54 11.44
N LEU A 16 3.86 21.86 10.96
CA LEU A 16 4.69 20.91 11.72
C LEU A 16 6.17 21.30 11.57
N ASP A 17 6.90 21.30 12.67
CA ASP A 17 8.34 21.51 12.70
C ASP A 17 8.98 20.52 13.68
N ILE A 18 9.79 19.61 13.16
CA ILE A 18 10.57 18.63 13.92
C ILE A 18 12.00 19.15 13.99
N ARG A 19 12.52 19.30 15.21
CA ARG A 19 13.86 19.86 15.47
C ARG A 19 14.68 18.88 16.26
N GLY A 20 15.75 18.36 15.66
CA GLY A 20 16.74 17.51 16.31
C GLY A 20 16.16 16.24 16.93
N LEU A 21 15.16 15.61 16.29
CA LEU A 21 14.52 14.41 16.81
C LEU A 21 15.51 13.24 16.85
N GLY A 22 15.69 12.67 18.04
CA GLY A 22 16.44 11.44 18.28
C GLY A 22 15.55 10.32 18.81
N VAL A 23 15.75 9.09 18.32
CA VAL A 23 15.01 7.90 18.77
C VAL A 23 15.94 6.70 18.87
N GLU A 24 15.82 5.98 19.99
CA GLU A 24 16.52 4.72 20.27
C GLU A 24 15.52 3.59 20.50
N PHE A 25 15.88 2.37 20.10
CA PHE A 25 15.12 1.15 20.37
C PHE A 25 15.88 0.23 21.31
N LEU A 26 15.18 -0.37 22.26
CA LEU A 26 15.71 -1.42 23.12
C LEU A 26 15.59 -2.78 22.42
N VAL A 27 16.72 -3.34 22.00
CA VAL A 27 16.81 -4.65 21.34
C VAL A 27 17.70 -5.55 22.19
N GLU A 28 17.14 -6.65 22.71
CA GLU A 28 17.87 -7.60 23.59
C GLU A 28 18.58 -6.91 24.77
N GLY A 29 17.95 -5.88 25.34
CA GLY A 29 18.50 -5.11 26.46
C GLY A 29 19.57 -4.08 26.08
N ARG A 30 19.91 -3.93 24.79
CA ARG A 30 20.83 -2.91 24.28
C ARG A 30 20.05 -1.76 23.63
N SER A 31 20.50 -0.53 23.88
CA SER A 31 19.95 0.64 23.17
C SER A 31 20.55 0.74 21.79
N VAL A 32 19.71 0.76 20.76
CA VAL A 32 20.09 0.87 19.35
C VAL A 32 19.54 2.19 18.80
N PRO A 33 20.40 3.21 18.61
CA PRO A 33 20.01 4.46 17.97
C PRO A 33 19.48 4.22 16.56
N THR A 34 18.31 4.77 16.27
CA THR A 34 17.59 4.58 15.00
C THR A 34 17.33 5.90 14.28
N LEU A 35 17.01 6.98 14.99
CA LEU A 35 16.93 8.33 14.42
C LEU A 35 17.99 9.23 15.04
N PHE A 36 18.65 10.03 14.22
CA PHE A 36 19.74 10.92 14.62
C PHE A 36 19.47 12.32 14.09
N ASP A 37 19.23 13.25 15.02
CA ASP A 37 19.15 14.69 14.73
C ASP A 37 18.25 15.00 13.51
N VAL A 38 17.05 14.43 13.50
CA VAL A 38 16.13 14.59 12.37
C VAL A 38 15.48 15.97 12.44
N HIS A 39 15.67 16.76 11.38
CA HIS A 39 15.03 18.07 11.18
C HIS A 39 14.14 18.01 9.93
N LEU A 40 12.86 18.34 10.07
CA LEU A 40 11.95 18.48 8.94
C LEU A 40 10.78 19.40 9.27
N SER A 41 10.28 20.09 8.26
CA SER A 41 9.14 21.00 8.42
C SER A 41 8.09 20.76 7.34
N VAL A 42 6.82 20.93 7.70
CA VAL A 42 5.69 20.84 6.76
C VAL A 42 5.01 22.21 6.73
N ALA A 43 5.17 22.89 5.59
CA ALA A 43 4.54 24.18 5.36
C ALA A 43 3.01 24.05 5.27
N LYS A 44 2.32 25.14 5.60
CA LYS A 44 0.86 25.20 5.57
C LYS A 44 0.31 24.89 4.18
N GLY A 45 -0.63 23.94 4.11
CA GLY A 45 -1.33 23.61 2.88
C GLY A 45 -0.40 23.07 1.79
N LYS A 46 0.76 22.55 2.17
CA LYS A 46 1.74 21.92 1.29
C LYS A 46 1.84 20.43 1.57
N THR A 47 2.29 19.70 0.55
CA THR A 47 2.66 18.29 0.68
C THR A 47 4.17 18.19 0.77
N CYS A 48 4.66 17.74 1.93
CA CYS A 48 6.05 17.41 2.16
C CYS A 48 6.22 15.88 2.03
N ALA A 49 7.23 15.43 1.29
CA ALA A 49 7.55 14.00 1.20
C ALA A 49 8.78 13.63 2.02
N LEU A 50 8.73 12.49 2.72
CA LEU A 50 9.87 11.85 3.36
C LEU A 50 10.15 10.54 2.62
N VAL A 51 11.30 10.48 1.93
CA VAL A 51 11.68 9.36 1.06
C VAL A 51 12.95 8.69 1.53
N GLY A 52 13.18 7.44 1.11
CA GLY A 52 14.36 6.67 1.46
C GLY A 52 14.10 5.17 1.46
N GLU A 53 15.16 4.37 1.58
CA GLU A 53 15.09 2.92 1.62
C GLU A 53 14.22 2.38 2.78
N SER A 54 13.74 1.14 2.64
CA SER A 54 13.06 0.46 3.74
C SER A 54 13.98 0.39 4.97
N GLY A 55 13.44 0.64 6.16
CA GLY A 55 14.22 0.69 7.40
C GLY A 55 15.03 1.97 7.63
N SER A 56 14.93 2.99 6.76
CA SER A 56 15.69 4.24 6.96
C SER A 56 15.22 5.12 8.11
N GLY A 57 14.05 4.84 8.71
CA GLY A 57 13.48 5.59 9.84
C GLY A 57 12.23 6.44 9.53
N LYS A 58 11.70 6.36 8.31
CA LYS A 58 10.56 7.20 7.86
C LYS A 58 9.31 7.03 8.73
N SER A 59 8.83 5.79 8.89
CA SER A 59 7.67 5.46 9.72
C SER A 59 7.90 5.80 11.20
N VAL A 60 9.11 5.56 11.71
CA VAL A 60 9.50 5.95 13.08
C VAL A 60 9.36 7.46 13.27
N THR A 61 9.74 8.26 12.25
CA THR A 61 9.61 9.71 12.29
C THR A 61 8.14 10.15 12.39
N ALA A 62 7.25 9.61 11.55
CA ALA A 62 5.81 9.93 11.64
C ALA A 62 5.16 9.45 12.95
N LEU A 63 5.48 8.23 13.40
CA LEU A 63 4.96 7.69 14.66
C LEU A 63 5.44 8.51 15.87
N SER A 64 6.64 9.12 15.79
CA SER A 64 7.16 10.01 16.84
C SER A 64 6.31 11.27 17.00
N VAL A 65 5.80 11.85 15.89
CA VAL A 65 4.92 13.04 15.92
C VAL A 65 3.69 12.81 16.79
N LEU A 66 3.06 11.64 16.63
CA LEU A 66 1.90 11.28 17.41
C LEU A 66 2.25 10.56 18.72
N ARG A 67 3.53 10.33 19.06
CA ARG A 67 3.98 9.49 20.19
C ARG A 67 3.32 8.10 20.20
N LEU A 68 3.26 7.47 19.03
CA LEU A 68 2.71 6.12 18.80
C LEU A 68 3.80 5.05 18.63
N LEU A 69 5.04 5.38 18.98
CA LEU A 69 6.16 4.44 18.99
C LEU A 69 5.89 3.25 19.93
N SER A 70 6.50 2.09 19.63
CA SER A 70 6.38 0.91 20.47
C SER A 70 6.99 1.12 21.86
N ALA A 71 6.64 0.27 22.83
CA ALA A 71 7.17 0.36 24.19
C ALA A 71 8.70 0.18 24.27
N GLN A 72 9.32 -0.43 23.26
CA GLN A 72 10.77 -0.59 23.17
C GLN A 72 11.47 0.67 22.65
N ALA A 73 10.74 1.66 22.13
CA ALA A 73 11.31 2.87 21.57
C ALA A 73 11.27 4.02 22.58
N LYS A 74 12.33 4.82 22.59
CA LYS A 74 12.48 5.99 23.43
C LYS A 74 12.92 7.18 22.57
N ILE A 75 12.18 8.28 22.67
CA ILE A 75 12.62 9.57 22.14
C ILE A 75 13.73 10.09 23.06
N THR A 76 14.91 10.34 22.49
CA THR A 76 16.12 10.70 23.24
C THR A 76 16.38 12.20 23.28
N GLY A 77 15.79 12.95 22.37
CA GLY A 77 15.91 14.41 22.30
C GLY A 77 15.12 15.01 21.15
N GLY A 78 15.18 16.34 21.08
CA GLY A 78 14.50 17.16 20.08
C GLY A 78 13.15 17.71 20.54
N GLU A 79 12.49 18.42 19.63
CA GLU A 79 11.17 19.02 19.80
C GLU A 79 10.29 18.67 18.61
N ILE A 80 8.98 18.52 18.84
CA ILE A 80 8.00 18.33 17.76
C ILE A 80 6.94 19.42 17.92
N ILE A 81 7.07 20.49 17.18
CA ILE A 81 6.21 21.66 17.27
C ILE A 81 5.10 21.52 16.22
N PHE A 82 3.86 21.42 16.68
CA PHE A 82 2.68 21.45 15.83
C PHE A 82 1.82 22.66 16.19
N ALA A 83 1.51 23.50 15.20
CA ALA A 83 0.74 24.72 15.40
C ALA A 83 1.25 25.58 16.60
N GLY A 84 2.57 25.73 16.70
CA GLY A 84 3.22 26.50 17.77
C GLY A 84 3.31 25.80 19.14
N GLN A 85 2.86 24.55 19.26
CA GLN A 85 2.88 23.78 20.50
C GLN A 85 3.79 22.55 20.39
N ASP A 86 4.72 22.39 21.34
CA ASP A 86 5.51 21.17 21.44
C ASP A 86 4.66 19.98 21.92
N LEU A 87 4.57 18.94 21.08
CA LEU A 87 3.81 17.72 21.31
C LEU A 87 4.50 16.76 22.29
N LEU A 88 5.82 16.83 22.44
CA LEU A 88 6.56 15.95 23.34
C LEU A 88 6.26 16.27 24.81
N GLY A 89 6.19 17.56 25.15
CA GLY A 89 5.80 18.05 26.47
C GLY A 89 4.30 17.95 26.80
N LEU A 90 3.45 17.55 25.85
CA LEU A 90 1.99 17.53 26.08
C LEU A 90 1.56 16.44 27.08
N PRO A 91 0.64 16.77 28.02
CA PRO A 91 -0.05 15.76 28.81
C PRO A 91 -0.88 14.80 27.93
N PRO A 92 -1.01 13.51 28.29
CA PRO A 92 -1.73 12.51 27.48
C PRO A 92 -3.15 12.92 27.06
N LYS A 93 -3.90 13.59 27.95
CA LYS A 93 -5.27 14.07 27.65
C LYS A 93 -5.30 15.13 26.53
N LYS A 94 -4.32 16.05 26.51
CA LYS A 94 -4.23 17.06 25.43
C LYS A 94 -3.76 16.41 24.14
N LEU A 95 -2.80 15.49 24.21
CA LEU A 95 -2.33 14.75 23.04
C LEU A 95 -3.47 13.94 22.38
N GLN A 96 -4.42 13.42 23.15
CA GLN A 96 -5.61 12.75 22.63
C GLN A 96 -6.51 13.67 21.79
N SER A 97 -6.61 14.96 22.11
CA SER A 97 -7.34 15.94 21.26
C SER A 97 -6.60 16.32 19.98
N VAL A 98 -5.27 16.13 19.94
CA VAL A 98 -4.46 16.32 18.73
C VAL A 98 -4.59 15.10 17.82
N ARG A 99 -4.45 13.89 18.38
CA ARG A 99 -4.58 12.62 17.66
C ARG A 99 -6.01 12.42 17.15
N GLY A 100 -6.16 12.15 15.87
CA GLY A 100 -7.46 11.86 15.25
C GLY A 100 -8.36 13.09 15.07
N GLY A 101 -8.08 14.21 15.75
CA GLY A 101 -8.74 15.51 15.53
C GLY A 101 -7.93 16.41 14.61
N GLN A 102 -6.84 16.99 15.12
CA GLN A 102 -6.03 17.97 14.37
C GLN A 102 -4.95 17.31 13.49
N ILE A 103 -4.42 16.17 13.93
CA ILE A 103 -3.48 15.35 13.16
C ILE A 103 -4.08 13.96 13.01
N SER A 104 -4.20 13.50 11.77
CA SER A 104 -4.62 12.13 11.45
C SER A 104 -3.49 11.38 10.76
N MET A 105 -3.53 10.04 10.86
CA MET A 105 -2.54 9.17 10.24
C MET A 105 -3.21 8.11 9.38
N ILE A 106 -2.68 7.89 8.17
CA ILE A 106 -2.92 6.71 7.35
C ILE A 106 -1.74 5.78 7.59
N PHE A 107 -2.01 4.57 8.08
CA PHE A 107 -0.98 3.56 8.34
C PHE A 107 -0.67 2.74 7.08
N GLN A 108 0.53 2.15 7.04
CA GLN A 108 1.06 1.39 5.90
C GLN A 108 0.21 0.16 5.52
N GLU A 109 -0.55 -0.43 6.46
CA GLU A 109 -1.36 -1.61 6.19
C GLU A 109 -2.86 -1.40 6.52
N PRO A 110 -3.77 -1.36 5.53
CA PRO A 110 -5.20 -1.20 5.78
C PRO A 110 -5.82 -2.34 6.60
N MET A 111 -5.22 -3.54 6.57
CA MET A 111 -5.76 -4.72 7.28
C MET A 111 -5.56 -4.70 8.78
N THR A 112 -4.45 -4.14 9.25
CA THR A 112 -4.21 -3.95 10.69
C THR A 112 -4.95 -2.75 11.24
N SER A 113 -5.35 -1.82 10.36
CA SER A 113 -5.98 -0.56 10.74
C SER A 113 -7.51 -0.65 10.85
N LEU A 114 -8.15 -1.53 10.07
CA LEU A 114 -9.60 -1.74 10.14
C LEU A 114 -9.94 -2.89 11.12
N ASN A 115 -10.91 -2.66 12.00
CA ASN A 115 -11.42 -3.71 12.87
C ASN A 115 -12.34 -4.66 12.08
N PRO A 116 -11.98 -5.96 11.92
CA PRO A 116 -12.74 -6.90 11.11
C PRO A 116 -14.11 -7.24 11.70
N LEU A 117 -14.34 -6.95 12.99
CA LEU A 117 -15.58 -7.24 13.72
C LEU A 117 -16.62 -6.11 13.63
N HIS A 118 -16.29 -5.01 12.95
CA HIS A 118 -17.19 -3.87 12.81
C HIS A 118 -17.42 -3.51 11.35
N THR A 119 -18.61 -2.98 11.07
CA THR A 119 -18.92 -2.45 9.73
C THR A 119 -18.12 -1.18 9.47
N ILE A 120 -17.90 -0.88 8.19
CA ILE A 120 -17.18 0.32 7.77
C ILE A 120 -17.88 1.60 8.23
N GLY A 121 -19.21 1.66 8.07
CA GLY A 121 -19.98 2.81 8.50
C GLY A 121 -19.81 3.07 10.00
N ARG A 122 -19.84 2.03 10.83
CA ARG A 122 -19.61 2.15 12.27
C ARG A 122 -18.22 2.71 12.58
N GLN A 123 -17.18 2.20 11.93
CA GLN A 123 -15.80 2.62 12.18
C GLN A 123 -15.54 4.09 11.79
N ILE A 124 -16.08 4.54 10.65
CA ILE A 124 -15.98 5.95 10.23
C ILE A 124 -16.77 6.85 11.18
N MET A 125 -18.00 6.47 11.54
CA MET A 125 -18.82 7.24 12.49
C MET A 125 -18.17 7.34 13.87
N GLU A 126 -17.56 6.25 14.34
CA GLU A 126 -16.88 6.22 15.63
C GLU A 126 -15.74 7.24 15.69
N ALA A 127 -14.93 7.35 14.62
CA ALA A 127 -13.86 8.34 14.54
C ALA A 127 -14.35 9.78 14.78
N MET A 128 -15.60 10.10 14.39
CA MET A 128 -16.20 11.42 14.60
C MET A 128 -16.79 11.61 15.99
N THR A 129 -17.39 10.56 16.56
CA THR A 129 -18.09 10.66 17.85
C THR A 129 -17.19 11.10 19.02
N TRP A 130 -15.90 10.80 18.96
CA TRP A 130 -14.94 11.18 20.01
C TRP A 130 -14.51 12.64 19.98
N HIS A 131 -14.60 13.31 18.83
CA HIS A 131 -14.10 14.67 18.63
C HIS A 131 -15.22 15.69 18.38
N HIS A 132 -16.33 15.25 17.79
CA HIS A 132 -17.41 16.13 17.37
C HIS A 132 -18.79 15.48 17.53
N SER A 133 -19.38 15.62 18.73
CA SER A 133 -20.70 15.06 19.07
C SER A 133 -21.89 15.72 18.37
N GLN A 134 -21.68 16.82 17.63
CA GLN A 134 -22.75 17.59 16.97
C GLN A 134 -22.97 17.22 15.50
N TYR A 135 -22.11 16.38 14.89
CA TYR A 135 -22.32 15.98 13.50
C TYR A 135 -23.41 14.92 13.35
N ASN A 136 -24.17 15.02 12.27
CA ASN A 136 -24.85 13.85 11.72
C ASN A 136 -23.77 12.91 11.15
N ALA A 137 -23.19 12.07 12.02
CA ALA A 137 -22.06 11.21 11.69
C ALA A 137 -22.34 10.32 10.48
N ARG A 138 -23.60 9.90 10.29
CA ARG A 138 -24.02 9.10 9.12
C ARG A 138 -23.95 9.89 7.82
N LEU A 139 -24.50 11.11 7.81
CA LEU A 139 -24.44 11.99 6.62
C LEU A 139 -22.98 12.28 6.25
N ARG A 140 -22.16 12.64 7.25
CA ARG A 140 -20.74 12.92 7.04
C ARG A 140 -19.98 11.69 6.55
N THR A 141 -20.30 10.50 7.05
CA THR A 141 -19.72 9.24 6.56
C THR A 141 -20.01 9.05 5.08
N LEU A 142 -21.24 9.31 4.63
CA LEU A 142 -21.60 9.21 3.22
C LEU A 142 -20.83 10.21 2.35
N GLU A 143 -20.70 11.45 2.80
CA GLU A 143 -19.89 12.48 2.12
C GLU A 143 -18.42 12.05 2.01
N LEU A 144 -17.84 11.48 3.07
CA LEU A 144 -16.46 11.03 3.07
C LEU A 144 -16.25 9.84 2.13
N LEU A 145 -17.18 8.87 2.12
CA LEU A 145 -17.14 7.73 1.21
C LEU A 145 -17.25 8.16 -0.25
N ASP A 146 -18.10 9.14 -0.56
CA ASP A 146 -18.19 9.74 -1.90
C ASP A 146 -16.92 10.50 -2.27
N LEU A 147 -16.37 11.29 -1.33
CA LEU A 147 -15.13 12.04 -1.50
C LEU A 147 -13.93 11.14 -1.84
N VAL A 148 -13.86 9.95 -1.25
CA VAL A 148 -12.82 8.95 -1.56
C VAL A 148 -13.20 8.05 -2.75
N GLY A 149 -14.29 8.35 -3.45
CA GLY A 149 -14.74 7.70 -4.68
C GLY A 149 -15.29 6.29 -4.50
N ILE A 150 -15.87 5.96 -3.34
CA ILE A 150 -16.65 4.74 -3.15
C ILE A 150 -18.05 4.97 -3.72
N ALA A 151 -18.28 4.45 -4.93
CA ALA A 151 -19.58 4.47 -5.58
C ALA A 151 -20.63 3.71 -4.73
N ASP A 152 -21.85 4.24 -4.67
CA ASP A 152 -22.93 3.71 -3.85
C ASP A 152 -22.55 3.60 -2.36
N ALA A 153 -22.05 4.70 -1.79
CA ALA A 153 -21.62 4.81 -0.39
C ALA A 153 -22.63 4.22 0.61
N GLN A 154 -23.92 4.30 0.30
CA GLN A 154 -24.99 3.80 1.16
C GLN A 154 -24.94 2.28 1.34
N SER A 155 -24.63 1.51 0.30
CA SER A 155 -24.48 0.04 0.41
C SER A 155 -23.18 -0.40 1.10
N TYR A 156 -22.26 0.52 1.36
CA TYR A 156 -20.97 0.23 2.03
C TYR A 156 -21.04 0.43 3.55
N LEU A 157 -22.03 1.17 4.05
CA LEU A 157 -22.15 1.44 5.49
C LEU A 157 -22.22 0.16 6.33
N ASP A 158 -22.92 -0.86 5.82
CA ASP A 158 -23.16 -2.13 6.51
C ASP A 158 -22.17 -3.24 6.12
N ARG A 159 -21.18 -2.93 5.27
CA ARG A 159 -20.15 -3.90 4.86
C ARG A 159 -19.05 -4.02 5.89
N PHE A 160 -18.48 -5.21 6.00
CA PHE A 160 -17.29 -5.49 6.80
C PHE A 160 -16.01 -5.35 5.96
N PRO A 161 -14.84 -5.11 6.58
CA PRO A 161 -13.57 -4.98 5.86
C PRO A 161 -13.28 -6.14 4.90
N HIS A 162 -13.54 -7.38 5.32
CA HIS A 162 -13.29 -8.58 4.52
C HIS A 162 -14.13 -8.66 3.22
N GLN A 163 -15.19 -7.86 3.10
CA GLN A 163 -16.07 -7.79 1.93
C GLN A 163 -15.62 -6.75 0.89
N LEU A 164 -14.52 -6.05 1.15
CA LEU A 164 -13.97 -4.99 0.29
C LEU A 164 -12.72 -5.47 -0.45
N SER A 165 -12.45 -4.89 -1.62
CA SER A 165 -11.15 -5.01 -2.30
C SER A 165 -10.05 -4.26 -1.54
N GLY A 166 -8.77 -4.55 -1.81
CA GLY A 166 -7.65 -3.82 -1.17
C GLY A 166 -7.73 -2.31 -1.38
N GLY A 167 -8.03 -1.85 -2.60
CA GLY A 167 -8.21 -0.42 -2.91
C GLY A 167 -9.40 0.22 -2.20
N GLN A 168 -10.51 -0.52 -2.05
CA GLN A 168 -11.68 -0.04 -1.30
C GLN A 168 -11.36 0.10 0.19
N ARG A 169 -10.63 -0.87 0.78
CA ARG A 169 -10.17 -0.77 2.17
C ARG A 169 -9.28 0.44 2.38
N GLN A 170 -8.36 0.71 1.45
CA GLN A 170 -7.52 1.90 1.52
C GLN A 170 -8.35 3.20 1.50
N ARG A 171 -9.30 3.32 0.57
CA ARG A 171 -10.19 4.48 0.47
C ARG A 171 -11.01 4.68 1.74
N VAL A 172 -11.52 3.60 2.33
CA VAL A 172 -12.19 3.64 3.63
C VAL A 172 -11.25 4.16 4.74
N MET A 173 -10.02 3.68 4.81
CA MET A 173 -9.04 4.17 5.78
C MET A 173 -8.73 5.66 5.58
N ILE A 174 -8.64 6.13 4.34
CA ILE A 174 -8.50 7.55 4.02
C ILE A 174 -9.73 8.33 4.53
N ALA A 175 -10.94 7.86 4.25
CA ALA A 175 -12.17 8.46 4.75
C ALA A 175 -12.19 8.55 6.29
N MET A 176 -11.74 7.50 6.99
CA MET A 176 -11.60 7.51 8.44
C MET A 176 -10.58 8.56 8.92
N ALA A 177 -9.42 8.64 8.28
CA ALA A 177 -8.39 9.63 8.63
C ALA A 177 -8.87 11.07 8.41
N LEU A 178 -9.72 11.29 7.41
CA LEU A 178 -10.30 12.60 7.08
C LEU A 178 -11.54 12.96 7.91
N ALA A 179 -12.04 12.03 8.74
CA ALA A 179 -13.36 12.16 9.34
C ALA A 179 -13.53 13.41 10.22
N ASN A 180 -12.44 13.88 10.83
CA ASN A 180 -12.40 15.06 11.70
C ASN A 180 -11.72 16.28 11.06
N ASP A 181 -11.62 16.32 9.73
CA ASP A 181 -11.05 17.46 8.97
C ASP A 181 -9.67 17.93 9.47
N PRO A 182 -8.68 17.01 9.55
CA PRO A 182 -7.39 17.28 10.17
C PRO A 182 -6.65 18.43 9.47
N VAL A 183 -5.85 19.16 10.24
CA VAL A 183 -4.96 20.21 9.74
C VAL A 183 -3.70 19.60 9.10
N LEU A 184 -3.26 18.46 9.63
CA LEU A 184 -2.11 17.70 9.14
C LEU A 184 -2.49 16.22 8.97
N LEU A 185 -2.19 15.68 7.79
CA LEU A 185 -2.29 14.26 7.51
C LEU A 185 -0.90 13.64 7.38
N LEU A 186 -0.61 12.67 8.24
CA LEU A 186 0.57 11.82 8.12
C LEU A 186 0.19 10.60 7.28
N ALA A 187 0.70 10.49 6.07
CA ALA A 187 0.37 9.41 5.16
C ALA A 187 1.58 8.47 5.03
N ASP A 188 1.57 7.37 5.78
CA ASP A 188 2.66 6.39 5.75
C ASP A 188 2.40 5.32 4.70
N GLU A 189 3.10 5.42 3.57
CA GLU A 189 2.99 4.48 2.45
C GLU A 189 1.53 4.21 2.01
N PRO A 190 0.72 5.26 1.76
CA PRO A 190 -0.73 5.16 1.60
C PRO A 190 -1.17 4.45 0.30
N THR A 191 -0.23 4.02 -0.54
CA THR A 191 -0.48 3.35 -1.82
C THR A 191 0.19 1.99 -1.91
N THR A 192 0.91 1.56 -0.86
CA THR A 192 1.59 0.27 -0.84
C THR A 192 0.58 -0.87 -0.97
N ALA A 193 0.97 -1.94 -1.67
CA ALA A 193 0.15 -3.13 -1.98
C ALA A 193 -1.10 -2.88 -2.87
N LEU A 194 -1.23 -1.71 -3.50
CA LEU A 194 -2.29 -1.43 -4.49
C LEU A 194 -1.75 -1.50 -5.92
N ASP A 195 -2.61 -1.81 -6.89
CA ASP A 195 -2.26 -1.72 -8.31
C ASP A 195 -2.08 -0.27 -8.76
N VAL A 196 -1.22 -0.05 -9.77
CA VAL A 196 -0.80 1.29 -10.23
C VAL A 196 -1.99 2.21 -10.55
N THR A 197 -3.07 1.67 -11.12
CA THR A 197 -4.28 2.44 -11.44
C THR A 197 -4.98 2.90 -10.17
N ILE A 198 -5.19 2.00 -9.20
CA ILE A 198 -5.77 2.36 -7.90
C ILE A 198 -4.86 3.32 -7.13
N GLN A 199 -3.53 3.15 -7.17
CA GLN A 199 -2.58 4.08 -6.54
C GLN A 199 -2.77 5.50 -7.07
N ALA A 200 -2.83 5.66 -8.39
CA ALA A 200 -3.04 6.97 -9.01
C ALA A 200 -4.38 7.60 -8.59
N GLN A 201 -5.44 6.81 -8.49
CA GLN A 201 -6.75 7.28 -8.02
C GLN A 201 -6.70 7.72 -6.54
N VAL A 202 -6.04 6.94 -5.67
CA VAL A 202 -5.87 7.28 -4.24
C VAL A 202 -5.08 8.59 -4.08
N LEU A 203 -4.02 8.77 -4.85
CA LEU A 203 -3.21 9.99 -4.81
C LEU A 203 -3.97 11.21 -5.34
N ALA A 204 -4.79 11.02 -6.38
CA ALA A 204 -5.68 12.07 -6.87
C ALA A 204 -6.67 12.50 -5.78
N VAL A 205 -7.29 11.54 -5.08
CA VAL A 205 -8.16 11.82 -3.93
C VAL A 205 -7.41 12.60 -2.86
N LEU A 206 -6.21 12.17 -2.45
CA LEU A 206 -5.45 12.89 -1.42
C LEU A 206 -5.14 14.33 -1.84
N ARG A 207 -4.75 14.55 -3.10
CA ARG A 207 -4.48 15.89 -3.64
C ARG A 207 -5.73 16.76 -3.70
N ASP A 208 -6.85 16.22 -4.15
CA ASP A 208 -8.11 16.95 -4.24
C ASP A 208 -8.62 17.34 -2.86
N VAL A 209 -8.53 16.42 -1.89
CA VAL A 209 -8.88 16.68 -0.48
C VAL A 209 -7.96 17.72 0.13
N GLN A 210 -6.66 17.62 -0.11
CA GLN A 210 -5.65 18.57 0.34
C GLN A 210 -6.00 20.00 -0.12
N GLN A 211 -6.29 20.18 -1.40
CA GLN A 211 -6.66 21.46 -1.99
C GLN A 211 -8.00 21.99 -1.46
N ARG A 212 -9.01 21.12 -1.33
CA ARG A 212 -10.35 21.51 -0.88
C ARG A 212 -10.40 21.89 0.60
N LEU A 213 -9.62 21.21 1.44
CA LEU A 213 -9.63 21.40 2.90
C LEU A 213 -8.52 22.34 3.39
N GLY A 214 -7.54 22.68 2.55
CA GLY A 214 -6.36 23.47 2.95
C GLY A 214 -5.45 22.72 3.93
N MET A 215 -5.49 21.39 3.89
CA MET A 215 -4.75 20.51 4.78
C MET A 215 -3.28 20.40 4.35
N SER A 216 -2.39 20.16 5.31
CA SER A 216 -0.97 19.88 5.02
C SER A 216 -0.74 18.37 5.06
N ILE A 217 0.17 17.85 4.25
CA ILE A 217 0.44 16.40 4.16
C ILE A 217 1.93 16.14 4.39
N LEU A 218 2.24 15.21 5.32
CA LEU A 218 3.54 14.54 5.34
C LEU A 218 3.37 13.16 4.70
N LEU A 219 3.85 13.01 3.47
CA LEU A 219 3.79 11.77 2.70
C LEU A 219 5.08 10.98 2.89
N ILE A 220 5.00 9.81 3.49
CA ILE A 220 6.10 8.85 3.48
C ILE A 220 5.89 7.90 2.30
N SER A 221 6.90 7.78 1.45
CA SER A 221 6.86 6.86 0.33
C SER A 221 8.27 6.41 -0.06
N HIS A 222 8.38 5.19 -0.57
CA HIS A 222 9.57 4.73 -1.29
C HIS A 222 9.43 4.92 -2.81
N ASP A 223 8.22 5.25 -3.32
CA ASP A 223 7.98 5.51 -4.73
C ASP A 223 8.23 6.98 -5.08
N LEU A 224 9.39 7.23 -5.67
CA LEU A 224 9.80 8.54 -6.17
C LEU A 224 8.91 9.06 -7.32
N GLY A 225 8.24 8.19 -8.05
CA GLY A 225 7.27 8.57 -9.08
C GLY A 225 6.08 9.28 -8.51
N VAL A 226 5.51 8.70 -7.46
CA VAL A 226 4.41 9.32 -6.72
C VAL A 226 4.85 10.68 -6.16
N VAL A 227 5.99 10.71 -5.48
CA VAL A 227 6.52 11.91 -4.82
C VAL A 227 6.69 13.06 -5.81
N ARG A 228 7.24 12.80 -7.00
CA ARG A 228 7.44 13.82 -8.04
C ARG A 228 6.15 14.56 -8.45
N HIS A 229 5.00 13.90 -8.36
CA HIS A 229 3.73 14.47 -8.87
C HIS A 229 2.87 15.12 -7.78
N ILE A 230 3.14 14.86 -6.50
CA ILE A 230 2.27 15.28 -5.39
C ILE A 230 2.97 16.13 -4.34
N ALA A 231 4.29 16.04 -4.19
CA ALA A 231 5.03 16.76 -3.17
C ALA A 231 5.50 18.14 -3.68
N ASP A 232 5.46 19.14 -2.80
CA ASP A 232 6.10 20.44 -2.98
C ASP A 232 7.56 20.40 -2.55
N THR A 233 7.84 19.73 -1.42
CA THR A 233 9.17 19.58 -0.83
C THR A 233 9.50 18.13 -0.54
N VAL A 234 10.77 17.78 -0.61
CA VAL A 234 11.23 16.40 -0.40
C VAL A 234 12.39 16.40 0.60
N TYR A 235 12.30 15.50 1.58
CA TYR A 235 13.35 15.14 2.51
C TYR A 235 13.80 13.70 2.21
N VAL A 236 15.09 13.53 1.94
CA VAL A 236 15.71 12.23 1.68
C VAL A 236 16.33 11.71 2.97
N MET A 237 15.88 10.56 3.44
CA MET A 237 16.32 9.93 4.67
C MET A 237 17.13 8.66 4.41
N ARG A 238 18.29 8.57 5.06
CA ARG A 238 19.17 7.40 5.04
C ARG A 238 19.68 7.11 6.45
N ALA A 239 19.57 5.86 6.89
CA ALA A 239 20.11 5.39 8.17
C ALA A 239 19.78 6.31 9.36
N GLY A 240 18.51 6.75 9.46
CA GLY A 240 18.03 7.57 10.56
C GLY A 240 18.33 9.06 10.47
N ARG A 241 18.91 9.54 9.36
CA ARG A 241 19.27 10.95 9.15
C ARG A 241 18.61 11.48 7.89
N ILE A 242 18.25 12.76 7.92
CA ILE A 242 17.99 13.51 6.69
C ILE A 242 19.34 13.81 6.05
N VAL A 243 19.55 13.33 4.83
CA VAL A 243 20.80 13.55 4.09
C VAL A 243 20.66 14.67 3.06
N GLU A 244 19.47 14.88 2.53
CA GLU A 244 19.20 15.96 1.57
C GLU A 244 17.77 16.46 1.73
N SER A 245 17.55 17.76 1.49
CA SER A 245 16.21 18.33 1.45
C SER A 245 16.13 19.50 0.47
N GLY A 246 15.01 19.65 -0.20
CA GLY A 246 14.81 20.75 -1.14
C GLY A 246 13.43 20.76 -1.76
N SER A 247 13.22 21.62 -2.77
CA SER A 247 12.03 21.53 -3.61
C SER A 247 12.02 20.19 -4.35
N THR A 248 10.82 19.70 -4.68
CA THR A 248 10.69 18.47 -5.49
C THR A 248 11.40 18.61 -6.83
N GLU A 249 11.43 19.80 -7.42
CA GLU A 249 12.14 20.02 -8.67
C GLU A 249 13.65 19.86 -8.49
N ASP A 250 14.24 20.51 -7.48
CA ASP A 250 15.69 20.47 -7.23
C ASP A 250 16.18 19.06 -6.92
N ILE A 251 15.48 18.33 -6.05
CA ILE A 251 15.85 16.97 -5.64
C ILE A 251 15.84 15.99 -6.83
N PHE A 252 14.92 16.18 -7.79
CA PHE A 252 14.78 15.27 -8.94
C PHE A 252 15.64 15.67 -10.15
N THR A 253 16.03 16.95 -10.27
CA THR A 253 16.78 17.47 -11.42
C THR A 253 18.25 17.70 -11.10
N HIS A 254 18.57 18.14 -9.89
CA HIS A 254 19.92 18.51 -9.44
C HIS A 254 20.24 17.95 -8.04
N PRO A 255 20.10 16.63 -7.79
CA PRO A 255 20.44 16.04 -6.50
C PRO A 255 21.94 16.20 -6.18
N GLN A 256 22.25 16.73 -5.00
CA GLN A 256 23.61 16.97 -4.54
C GLN A 256 24.20 15.75 -3.83
N GLU A 257 23.39 15.00 -3.07
CA GLU A 257 23.89 13.84 -2.33
C GLU A 257 24.07 12.61 -3.23
N GLU A 258 25.19 11.91 -3.06
CA GLU A 258 25.49 10.68 -3.79
C GLU A 258 24.40 9.61 -3.58
N TYR A 259 23.87 9.54 -2.35
CA TYR A 259 22.76 8.64 -2.04
C TYR A 259 21.49 8.99 -2.82
N THR A 260 21.13 10.27 -2.88
CA THR A 260 19.94 10.73 -3.62
C THR A 260 20.10 10.45 -5.11
N GLN A 261 21.28 10.71 -5.68
CA GLN A 261 21.59 10.37 -7.07
C GLN A 261 21.39 8.88 -7.36
N LYS A 262 21.89 7.99 -6.49
CA LYS A 262 21.68 6.54 -6.59
C LYS A 262 20.21 6.17 -6.48
N LEU A 263 19.49 6.76 -5.52
CA LEU A 263 18.05 6.52 -5.33
C LEU A 263 17.26 6.90 -6.61
N MET A 264 17.55 8.06 -7.20
CA MET A 264 16.94 8.50 -8.46
C MET A 264 17.31 7.60 -9.65
N ALA A 265 18.55 7.12 -9.70
CA ALA A 265 19.05 6.25 -10.76
C ALA A 265 18.52 4.80 -10.66
N SER A 266 18.12 4.35 -9.48
CA SER A 266 17.66 2.98 -9.22
C SER A 266 16.33 2.61 -9.89
N ARG A 267 15.61 3.58 -10.46
CA ARG A 267 14.42 3.32 -11.29
C ARG A 267 14.80 2.41 -12.46
N ALA A 268 14.09 1.28 -12.59
CA ALA A 268 14.31 0.30 -13.65
C ALA A 268 14.30 0.98 -15.03
N LYS A 269 15.48 1.15 -15.61
CA LYS A 269 15.69 1.68 -16.97
C LYS A 269 15.81 0.57 -18.02
N GLY A 270 15.49 -0.67 -17.66
CA GLY A 270 15.54 -1.81 -18.58
C GLY A 270 14.34 -1.79 -19.53
N ARG A 271 14.58 -1.67 -20.83
CA ARG A 271 13.62 -2.13 -21.84
C ARG A 271 13.79 -3.65 -22.00
N PRO A 272 12.72 -4.41 -22.26
CA PRO A 272 12.86 -5.82 -22.63
C PRO A 272 13.85 -5.96 -23.77
N HIS A 273 14.65 -7.03 -23.77
CA HIS A 273 15.50 -7.32 -24.91
C HIS A 273 14.62 -7.52 -26.16
N PRO A 274 15.05 -7.03 -27.34
CA PRO A 274 14.31 -7.25 -28.57
C PRO A 274 14.11 -8.73 -28.82
N LEU A 275 12.88 -9.11 -29.17
CA LEU A 275 12.58 -10.48 -29.56
C LEU A 275 13.21 -10.81 -30.90
N GLU A 276 13.75 -12.02 -31.03
CA GLU A 276 14.12 -12.56 -32.33
C GLU A 276 12.86 -12.76 -33.17
N ALA A 277 12.90 -12.33 -34.43
CA ALA A 277 11.74 -12.42 -35.33
C ALA A 277 11.27 -13.87 -35.57
N THR A 278 12.15 -14.84 -35.37
CA THR A 278 11.93 -16.28 -35.55
C THR A 278 11.61 -17.03 -34.25
N ALA A 279 11.47 -16.34 -33.12
CA ALA A 279 11.18 -16.98 -31.85
C ALA A 279 9.85 -17.76 -31.91
N PRO A 280 9.83 -19.07 -31.60
CA PRO A 280 8.61 -19.87 -31.64
C PRO A 280 7.66 -19.48 -30.51
N ASP A 281 6.36 -19.73 -30.72
CA ASP A 281 5.36 -19.61 -29.66
C ASP A 281 5.64 -20.67 -28.58
N LEU A 282 5.90 -20.21 -27.36
CA LEU A 282 6.13 -21.06 -26.20
C LEU A 282 4.81 -21.42 -25.52
N VAL A 283 3.93 -20.44 -25.35
CA VAL A 283 2.56 -20.64 -24.83
C VAL A 283 1.58 -20.04 -25.82
N SER A 284 0.49 -20.75 -26.10
CA SER A 284 -0.65 -20.20 -26.83
C SER A 284 -1.93 -20.57 -26.10
N ILE A 285 -2.78 -19.59 -25.84
CA ILE A 285 -4.12 -19.81 -25.29
C ILE A 285 -5.22 -19.34 -26.23
N ALA A 286 -6.32 -20.10 -26.24
CA ALA A 286 -7.52 -19.78 -26.98
C ALA A 286 -8.75 -19.99 -26.10
N ASP A 287 -9.57 -18.93 -25.99
CA ASP A 287 -10.87 -18.87 -25.33
C ASP A 287 -10.85 -19.38 -23.88
N LEU A 288 -9.75 -19.12 -23.17
CA LEU A 288 -9.55 -19.60 -21.80
C LEU A 288 -10.55 -18.91 -20.87
N SER A 289 -11.42 -19.71 -20.23
CA SER A 289 -12.46 -19.20 -19.32
C SER A 289 -12.49 -19.95 -18.00
N VAL A 290 -12.67 -19.21 -16.91
CA VAL A 290 -12.76 -19.72 -15.54
C VAL A 290 -14.01 -19.17 -14.86
N THR A 291 -14.83 -20.03 -14.28
CA THR A 291 -16.08 -19.67 -13.59
C THR A 291 -16.10 -20.17 -12.17
N PHE A 292 -16.59 -19.36 -11.24
CA PHE A 292 -16.76 -19.70 -9.84
C PHE A 292 -18.24 -19.77 -9.47
N PRO A 293 -18.68 -20.79 -8.69
CA PRO A 293 -20.05 -20.88 -8.23
C PRO A 293 -20.35 -19.82 -7.16
N VAL A 294 -21.52 -19.20 -7.23
CA VAL A 294 -21.99 -18.18 -6.28
C VAL A 294 -23.41 -18.48 -5.78
N GLY A 295 -23.60 -18.26 -4.48
CA GLY A 295 -24.85 -18.52 -3.76
C GLY A 295 -25.03 -19.98 -3.34
N ARG A 296 -25.86 -20.21 -2.32
CA ARG A 296 -26.30 -21.56 -1.91
C ARG A 296 -27.81 -21.66 -2.06
N GLY A 297 -28.26 -22.50 -3.00
CA GLY A 297 -29.65 -22.91 -3.08
C GLY A 297 -30.02 -23.87 -1.94
N PHE A 298 -31.30 -24.26 -1.87
CA PHE A 298 -31.89 -25.04 -0.78
C PHE A 298 -31.31 -26.46 -0.59
N PHE A 299 -30.37 -26.90 -1.43
CA PHE A 299 -29.68 -28.19 -1.34
C PHE A 299 -28.16 -28.05 -1.57
N GLY A 300 -27.59 -26.86 -1.33
CA GLY A 300 -26.16 -26.61 -1.51
C GLY A 300 -25.70 -26.47 -2.97
N ARG A 301 -26.62 -26.53 -3.94
CA ARG A 301 -26.32 -26.25 -5.35
C ARG A 301 -26.07 -24.74 -5.57
N PRO A 302 -25.10 -24.35 -6.41
CA PRO A 302 -24.88 -22.95 -6.77
C PRO A 302 -26.13 -22.37 -7.44
N THR A 303 -26.49 -21.13 -7.11
CA THR A 303 -27.63 -20.44 -7.75
C THR A 303 -27.20 -19.65 -8.98
N SER A 304 -25.91 -19.34 -9.11
CA SER A 304 -25.33 -18.62 -10.23
C SER A 304 -23.83 -18.93 -10.37
N PHE A 305 -23.25 -18.52 -11.49
CA PHE A 305 -21.81 -18.57 -11.72
C PHE A 305 -21.31 -17.18 -12.08
N VAL A 306 -20.10 -16.84 -11.63
CA VAL A 306 -19.42 -15.59 -11.96
C VAL A 306 -18.12 -15.92 -12.68
N TYR A 307 -17.82 -15.18 -13.74
CA TYR A 307 -16.58 -15.33 -14.48
C TYR A 307 -15.41 -14.74 -13.67
N GLY A 308 -14.38 -15.56 -13.45
CA GLY A 308 -13.07 -15.10 -12.99
C GLY A 308 -12.14 -14.73 -14.14
N VAL A 309 -12.29 -15.40 -15.29
CA VAL A 309 -11.65 -15.06 -16.57
C VAL A 309 -12.65 -15.42 -17.67
N ARG A 310 -12.79 -14.57 -18.69
CA ARG A 310 -13.72 -14.79 -19.80
C ARG A 310 -12.98 -14.70 -21.13
N GLU A 311 -12.97 -15.80 -21.86
CA GLU A 311 -12.56 -15.89 -23.27
C GLU A 311 -11.19 -15.25 -23.56
N ALA A 312 -10.20 -15.52 -22.69
CA ALA A 312 -8.85 -14.96 -22.87
C ALA A 312 -8.06 -15.72 -23.94
N SER A 313 -7.52 -14.98 -24.93
CA SER A 313 -6.75 -15.50 -26.07
C SER A 313 -5.49 -14.66 -26.30
N PHE A 314 -4.31 -15.28 -26.22
CA PHE A 314 -3.01 -14.67 -26.51
C PHE A 314 -1.92 -15.73 -26.70
N SER A 315 -0.79 -15.34 -27.28
CA SER A 315 0.43 -16.14 -27.30
C SER A 315 1.58 -15.45 -26.57
N LEU A 316 2.55 -16.25 -26.13
CA LEU A 316 3.81 -15.84 -25.54
C LEU A 316 4.94 -16.58 -26.27
N ARG A 317 5.86 -15.84 -26.87
CA ARG A 317 7.00 -16.42 -27.59
C ARG A 317 8.17 -16.72 -26.66
N GLN A 318 9.07 -17.59 -27.10
CA GLN A 318 10.30 -17.86 -26.38
C GLN A 318 11.14 -16.58 -26.25
N GLY A 319 11.57 -16.25 -25.03
CA GLY A 319 12.32 -15.02 -24.73
C GLY A 319 11.45 -13.77 -24.52
N GLU A 320 10.13 -13.88 -24.69
CA GLU A 320 9.20 -12.78 -24.46
C GLU A 320 8.85 -12.61 -22.99
N SER A 321 8.67 -11.37 -22.56
CA SER A 321 8.06 -11.03 -21.27
C SER A 321 6.69 -10.40 -21.54
N LEU A 322 5.62 -11.18 -21.32
CA LEU A 322 4.25 -10.71 -21.48
C LEU A 322 3.71 -10.20 -20.14
N GLY A 323 3.31 -8.94 -20.10
CA GLY A 323 2.65 -8.33 -18.94
C GLY A 323 1.13 -8.37 -19.08
N VAL A 324 0.44 -9.03 -18.14
CA VAL A 324 -1.03 -8.94 -18.02
C VAL A 324 -1.40 -7.89 -16.98
N VAL A 325 -2.03 -6.81 -17.42
CA VAL A 325 -2.38 -5.66 -16.58
C VAL A 325 -3.90 -5.54 -16.43
N GLY A 326 -4.36 -5.16 -15.24
CA GLY A 326 -5.78 -4.96 -14.95
C GLY A 326 -5.96 -4.62 -13.47
N GLU A 327 -7.12 -4.09 -13.11
CA GLU A 327 -7.45 -3.69 -11.73
C GLU A 327 -7.42 -4.87 -10.75
N SER A 328 -7.26 -4.63 -9.45
CA SER A 328 -7.43 -5.70 -8.45
C SER A 328 -8.77 -6.43 -8.62
N GLY A 329 -8.75 -7.75 -8.70
CA GLY A 329 -9.96 -8.57 -8.91
C GLY A 329 -10.33 -8.85 -10.38
N SER A 330 -9.62 -8.27 -11.36
CA SER A 330 -9.82 -8.52 -12.80
C SER A 330 -9.51 -9.93 -13.31
N GLY A 331 -9.08 -10.86 -12.43
CA GLY A 331 -8.78 -12.24 -12.81
C GLY A 331 -7.33 -12.54 -13.18
N LYS A 332 -6.37 -11.62 -13.01
CA LYS A 332 -4.94 -11.86 -13.33
C LYS A 332 -4.36 -13.11 -12.65
N THR A 333 -4.54 -13.23 -11.34
CA THR A 333 -4.08 -14.40 -10.57
C THR A 333 -4.82 -15.66 -11.00
N THR A 334 -6.12 -15.56 -11.25
CA THR A 334 -6.95 -16.65 -11.78
C THR A 334 -6.44 -17.13 -13.15
N LEU A 335 -6.08 -16.22 -14.04
CA LEU A 335 -5.48 -16.52 -15.34
C LEU A 335 -4.15 -17.26 -15.18
N GLY A 336 -3.24 -16.75 -14.35
CA GLY A 336 -1.95 -17.41 -14.07
C GLY A 336 -2.11 -18.84 -13.53
N LEU A 337 -3.01 -19.03 -12.57
CA LEU A 337 -3.30 -20.37 -12.01
C LEU A 337 -3.96 -21.30 -13.04
N ALA A 338 -4.84 -20.77 -13.90
CA ALA A 338 -5.50 -21.55 -14.95
C ALA A 338 -4.52 -22.00 -16.05
N LEU A 339 -3.58 -21.13 -16.44
CA LEU A 339 -2.51 -21.45 -17.39
C LEU A 339 -1.68 -22.64 -16.91
N LEU A 340 -1.36 -22.69 -15.62
CA LEU A 340 -0.60 -23.77 -15.00
C LEU A 340 -1.46 -25.01 -14.66
N ARG A 341 -2.76 -25.00 -15.00
CA ARG A 341 -3.74 -26.02 -14.62
C ARG A 341 -3.76 -26.33 -13.11
N LEU A 342 -3.59 -25.29 -12.28
CA LEU A 342 -3.76 -25.38 -10.83
C LEU A 342 -5.23 -25.20 -10.41
N ILE A 343 -6.03 -24.58 -11.28
CA ILE A 343 -7.49 -24.48 -11.16
C ILE A 343 -8.15 -24.99 -12.44
N SER A 344 -9.42 -25.40 -12.35
CA SER A 344 -10.18 -25.83 -13.52
C SER A 344 -10.52 -24.66 -14.43
N SER A 345 -10.34 -24.85 -15.73
CA SER A 345 -10.65 -23.89 -16.78
C SER A 345 -11.24 -24.62 -17.99
N SER A 346 -11.91 -23.86 -18.85
CA SER A 346 -12.33 -24.26 -20.19
C SER A 346 -11.52 -23.50 -21.23
N GLY A 347 -11.47 -24.00 -22.47
CA GLY A 347 -10.60 -23.46 -23.52
C GLY A 347 -9.30 -24.24 -23.68
N GLN A 348 -8.41 -23.73 -24.52
CA GLN A 348 -7.19 -24.42 -24.92
C GLN A 348 -5.95 -23.70 -24.37
N VAL A 349 -5.04 -24.49 -23.79
CA VAL A 349 -3.69 -24.04 -23.41
C VAL A 349 -2.67 -24.95 -24.09
N ILE A 350 -1.84 -24.40 -24.96
CA ILE A 350 -0.75 -25.08 -25.64
C ILE A 350 0.56 -24.58 -25.03
N PHE A 351 1.43 -25.49 -24.62
CA PHE A 351 2.79 -25.20 -24.19
C PHE A 351 3.78 -26.02 -25.01
N ASN A 352 4.74 -25.35 -25.64
CA ASN A 352 5.77 -25.97 -26.47
C ASN A 352 5.19 -26.99 -27.48
N GLY A 353 4.10 -26.59 -28.16
CA GLY A 353 3.36 -27.44 -29.10
C GLY A 353 2.44 -28.51 -28.48
N GLN A 354 2.48 -28.72 -27.15
CA GLN A 354 1.67 -29.72 -26.46
C GLN A 354 0.40 -29.09 -25.84
N ASN A 355 -0.77 -29.65 -26.13
CA ASN A 355 -2.03 -29.19 -25.54
C ASN A 355 -2.13 -29.63 -24.08
N LEU A 356 -1.91 -28.70 -23.14
CA LEU A 356 -1.99 -28.95 -21.70
C LEU A 356 -3.42 -29.27 -21.26
N SER A 357 -4.46 -28.72 -21.89
CA SER A 357 -5.86 -28.86 -21.46
C SER A 357 -6.34 -30.32 -21.45
N THR A 358 -5.76 -31.19 -22.28
CA THR A 358 -6.17 -32.60 -22.43
C THR A 358 -5.30 -33.58 -21.66
N LEU A 359 -4.18 -33.15 -21.08
CA LEU A 359 -3.25 -34.04 -20.39
C LEU A 359 -3.83 -34.62 -19.10
N LYS A 360 -3.45 -35.86 -18.78
CA LYS A 360 -3.72 -36.46 -17.47
C LYS A 360 -2.73 -35.93 -16.43
N GLU A 361 -3.14 -35.94 -15.16
CA GLU A 361 -2.34 -35.54 -13.98
C GLU A 361 -0.89 -36.04 -14.02
N ARG A 362 -0.68 -37.32 -14.34
CA ARG A 362 0.66 -37.94 -14.38
C ARG A 362 1.57 -37.32 -15.45
N GLN A 363 1.01 -36.95 -16.61
CA GLN A 363 1.75 -36.31 -17.70
C GLN A 363 2.01 -34.83 -17.41
N LEU A 364 1.10 -34.18 -16.68
CA LEU A 364 1.28 -32.80 -16.25
C LEU A 364 2.41 -32.69 -15.21
N ARG A 365 2.54 -33.67 -14.30
CA ARG A 365 3.60 -33.69 -13.27
C ARG A 365 5.01 -33.62 -13.83
N SER A 366 5.30 -34.28 -14.95
CA SER A 366 6.64 -34.20 -15.56
C SER A 366 6.94 -32.81 -16.13
N LEU A 367 5.92 -32.13 -16.67
CA LEU A 367 6.04 -30.77 -17.23
C LEU A 367 6.12 -29.68 -16.16
N ARG A 368 5.70 -29.96 -14.92
CA ARG A 368 5.77 -28.98 -13.81
C ARG A 368 7.18 -28.48 -13.49
N ARG A 369 8.23 -29.20 -13.93
CA ARG A 369 9.61 -28.75 -13.78
C ARG A 369 9.93 -27.55 -14.69
N ASP A 370 9.21 -27.44 -15.80
CA ASP A 370 9.42 -26.41 -16.84
C ASP A 370 8.64 -25.12 -16.54
N PHE A 371 7.81 -25.10 -15.49
CA PHE A 371 7.06 -23.94 -15.04
C PHE A 371 7.32 -23.67 -13.57
N GLN A 372 7.63 -22.43 -13.23
CA GLN A 372 7.72 -21.99 -11.84
C GLN A 372 6.77 -20.81 -11.64
N ILE A 373 6.05 -20.84 -10.53
CA ILE A 373 5.17 -19.74 -10.11
C ILE A 373 5.81 -19.02 -8.94
N VAL A 374 5.90 -17.70 -9.05
CA VAL A 374 6.16 -16.84 -7.90
C VAL A 374 4.81 -16.33 -7.43
N PHE A 375 4.37 -16.80 -6.27
CA PHE A 375 3.09 -16.42 -5.70
C PHE A 375 3.12 -14.97 -5.19
N GLN A 376 1.97 -14.31 -5.25
CA GLN A 376 1.81 -12.91 -4.85
C GLN A 376 1.97 -12.70 -3.33
N ASP A 377 1.63 -13.69 -2.51
CA ASP A 377 1.76 -13.65 -1.05
C ASP A 377 2.89 -14.57 -0.58
N PRO A 378 4.05 -14.01 -0.18
CA PRO A 378 5.14 -14.80 0.37
C PRO A 378 4.75 -15.56 1.64
N PHE A 379 3.88 -15.01 2.49
CA PHE A 379 3.54 -15.63 3.78
C PHE A 379 2.72 -16.90 3.59
N GLY A 380 1.72 -16.88 2.70
CA GLY A 380 0.94 -18.07 2.35
C GLY A 380 1.75 -19.14 1.60
N SER A 381 2.90 -18.76 1.03
CA SER A 381 3.74 -19.63 0.19
C SER A 381 4.90 -20.29 0.95
N LEU A 382 5.23 -19.78 2.14
CA LEU A 382 6.33 -20.28 2.97
C LEU A 382 5.75 -21.07 4.15
N SER A 383 6.23 -22.30 4.34
CA SER A 383 5.84 -23.10 5.50
C SER A 383 6.51 -22.55 6.76
N PRO A 384 5.76 -22.07 7.77
CA PRO A 384 6.35 -21.56 9.01
C PRO A 384 6.99 -22.66 9.87
N ARG A 385 6.84 -23.92 9.47
CA ARG A 385 7.44 -25.10 10.11
C ARG A 385 8.83 -25.43 9.57
N MET A 386 9.28 -24.70 8.55
CA MET A 386 10.53 -24.97 7.84
C MET A 386 11.46 -23.76 7.90
N THR A 387 12.76 -24.00 8.00
CA THR A 387 13.76 -22.95 7.88
C THR A 387 13.85 -22.47 6.43
N VAL A 388 14.39 -21.27 6.21
CA VAL A 388 14.62 -20.73 4.85
C VAL A 388 15.41 -21.72 3.99
N GLY A 389 16.45 -22.35 4.56
CA GLY A 389 17.24 -23.37 3.86
C GLY A 389 16.41 -24.60 3.47
N GLN A 390 15.54 -25.08 4.36
CA GLN A 390 14.65 -26.22 4.10
C GLN A 390 13.62 -25.92 3.00
N ILE A 391 13.06 -24.70 2.97
CA ILE A 391 12.09 -24.30 1.95
C ILE A 391 12.74 -24.25 0.56
N ILE A 392 13.96 -23.71 0.47
CA ILE A 392 14.72 -23.68 -0.80
C ILE A 392 15.11 -25.11 -1.21
N ALA A 393 15.56 -25.94 -0.27
CA ALA A 393 15.94 -27.32 -0.54
C ALA A 393 14.76 -28.17 -1.02
N GLU A 394 13.55 -28.00 -0.47
CA GLU A 394 12.37 -28.78 -0.86
C GLU A 394 12.06 -28.68 -2.37
N GLY A 395 12.16 -27.48 -2.95
CA GLY A 395 11.96 -27.26 -4.39
C GLY A 395 13.06 -27.92 -5.23
N LEU A 396 14.30 -27.92 -4.74
CA LEU A 396 15.43 -28.58 -5.40
C LEU A 396 15.27 -30.10 -5.32
N ASP A 397 14.98 -30.66 -4.15
CA ASP A 397 14.81 -32.10 -3.93
C ASP A 397 13.63 -32.69 -4.72
N ALA A 398 12.56 -31.91 -4.90
CA ALA A 398 11.40 -32.32 -5.70
C ALA A 398 11.70 -32.44 -7.21
N HIS A 399 12.75 -31.79 -7.69
CA HIS A 399 13.04 -31.65 -9.14
C HIS A 399 14.41 -32.16 -9.56
N SER A 400 15.34 -32.30 -8.63
CA SER A 400 16.68 -32.84 -8.84
C SER A 400 16.91 -34.03 -7.91
N SER A 401 17.32 -35.16 -8.47
CA SER A 401 17.98 -36.21 -7.69
C SER A 401 19.42 -35.75 -7.47
N LEU A 402 19.62 -34.85 -6.52
CA LEU A 402 20.96 -34.49 -6.08
C LEU A 402 21.55 -35.72 -5.39
N SER A 403 22.33 -36.51 -6.13
CA SER A 403 23.28 -37.44 -5.55
C SER A 403 24.43 -36.62 -4.97
N ASP A 404 24.67 -36.80 -3.66
CA ASP A 404 25.71 -36.23 -2.78
C ASP A 404 26.79 -35.32 -3.39
#